data_AF-A0A816RWV6-F1
#
_entry.id   AF-A0A816RWV6-F1
#
_cell.length_a   1.000
_cell.length_b   1.000
_cell.length_c   1.000
_cell.angle_alpha   90.00
_cell.angle_beta   90.00
_cell.angle_gamma   90.00
#
_symmetry.space_group_name_H-M   'P 1'
#
loop_
_entity.id
_entity.type
_entity.pdbx_description
1 polymer ?
#
loop_
_entity_poly.entity_id
_entity_poly.type
_entity_poly.pdbx_seq_one_letter_code
_entity_poly.pdbx_strand_id
1 'polypeptide(L)'
;MGFVKNSSFVHIFCKEISFHRRLFNLHSVIQNQYEFFVKRMGGPPLYSQRKGHPALIGRHHPFPLTHEAAERWLQHMQNAMDESA
;
A
#
# COMPACT_ATOMS: atom_id res chain seq x y z
N MET A 1 1.70 11.01 -23.40
CA MET A 1 0.52 10.74 -22.57
C MET A 1 0.91 9.67 -21.55
N GLY A 2 1.53 10.05 -20.43
CA GLY A 2 2.13 9.09 -19.49
C GLY A 2 1.75 9.48 -18.06
N PHE A 3 1.22 8.52 -17.32
CA PHE A 3 0.61 8.62 -15.99
C PHE A 3 1.63 9.03 -14.90
N VAL A 4 2.14 10.27 -14.93
CA VAL A 4 3.05 10.81 -13.88
C VAL A 4 2.27 11.31 -12.65
N LYS A 5 0.94 11.15 -12.58
CA LYS A 5 0.08 11.92 -11.65
C LYS A 5 -0.22 11.30 -10.27
N ASN A 6 0.19 10.07 -9.94
CA ASN A 6 -0.36 9.41 -8.73
C ASN A 6 0.57 9.35 -7.50
N SER A 7 1.42 10.36 -7.30
CA SER A 7 2.13 10.48 -6.01
C SER A 7 1.17 10.83 -4.85
N SER A 8 0.03 11.46 -5.13
CA SER A 8 -0.97 11.87 -4.12
C SER A 8 -1.71 10.66 -3.53
N PHE A 9 -2.28 9.81 -4.39
CA PHE A 9 -3.00 8.59 -3.96
C PHE A 9 -2.16 7.68 -3.06
N VAL A 10 -0.92 7.34 -3.46
CA VAL A 10 -0.07 6.42 -2.68
C VAL A 10 0.21 7.00 -1.30
N HIS A 11 0.44 8.32 -1.22
CA HIS A 11 0.68 9.01 0.03
C HIS A 11 -0.57 9.02 0.93
N ILE A 12 -1.72 9.38 0.38
CA ILE A 12 -3.01 9.41 1.10
C ILE A 12 -3.37 8.02 1.60
N PHE A 13 -3.29 7.00 0.75
CA PHE A 13 -3.60 5.61 1.14
C PHE A 13 -2.70 5.12 2.29
N CYS A 14 -1.41 5.44 2.25
CA CYS A 14 -0.50 5.08 3.34
C CYS A 14 -0.82 5.82 4.65
N LYS A 15 -1.32 7.06 4.57
CA LYS A 15 -1.77 7.85 5.72
C LYS A 15 -3.09 7.31 6.29
N GLU A 16 -4.04 6.94 5.44
CA GLU A 16 -5.32 6.31 5.81
C GLU A 16 -5.12 5.03 6.62
N ILE A 17 -4.21 4.15 6.18
CA ILE A 17 -3.85 2.93 6.93
C ILE A 17 -3.20 3.26 8.29
N SER A 18 -2.48 4.39 8.38
CA SER A 18 -1.80 4.81 9.60
C SER A 18 -2.75 5.29 10.69
N PHE A 19 -3.93 5.82 10.32
CA PHE A 19 -4.91 6.37 11.28
C PHE A 19 -5.56 5.29 12.16
N HIS A 20 -5.58 4.03 11.71
CA HIS A 20 -6.38 2.97 12.34
C HIS A 20 -5.74 2.16 13.48
N ARG A 21 -4.51 2.47 13.95
CA ARG A 21 -3.92 1.65 15.04
C ARG A 21 -2.94 2.37 15.97
N ARG A 22 -3.20 2.22 17.27
CA ARG A 22 -2.42 2.65 18.44
C ARG A 22 -1.12 1.84 18.63
N LEU A 23 -0.38 1.55 17.56
CA LEU A 23 0.81 0.69 17.57
C LEU A 23 2.04 1.42 17.03
N PHE A 24 2.94 1.75 17.95
CA PHE A 24 4.28 2.27 17.67
C PHE A 24 5.14 1.21 16.94
N ASN A 25 5.06 1.11 15.60
CA ASN A 25 6.13 0.64 14.69
C ASN A 25 5.71 0.48 13.20
N LEU A 26 4.81 1.33 12.69
CA LEU A 26 4.27 1.17 11.33
C LEU A 26 5.19 1.68 10.21
N HIS A 27 6.31 2.33 10.50
CA HIS A 27 7.20 2.93 9.49
C HIS A 27 7.63 1.93 8.41
N SER A 28 8.03 0.72 8.81
CA SER A 28 8.46 -0.31 7.85
C SER A 28 7.29 -0.83 7.01
N VAL A 29 6.09 -0.92 7.58
CA VAL A 29 4.87 -1.36 6.89
C VAL A 29 4.44 -0.31 5.86
N ILE A 30 4.39 0.96 6.26
CA ILE A 30 4.09 2.09 5.39
C ILE A 30 5.09 2.16 4.24
N GLN A 31 6.38 2.06 4.54
CA GLN A 31 7.42 2.10 3.51
C GLN A 31 7.30 0.93 2.53
N ASN A 32 7.04 -0.29 3.04
CA ASN A 32 6.82 -1.47 2.18
C ASN A 32 5.61 -1.26 1.26
N GLN A 33 4.51 -0.72 1.78
CA GLN A 33 3.29 -0.48 1.02
C GLN A 33 3.50 0.60 -0.05
N TYR A 34 4.13 1.72 0.32
CA TYR A 34 4.49 2.81 -0.58
C TYR A 34 5.34 2.31 -1.74
N GLU A 35 6.47 1.68 -1.45
CA GLU A 35 7.41 1.21 -2.48
C GLU A 35 6.81 0.14 -3.39
N PHE A 36 5.96 -0.72 -2.83
CA PHE A 36 5.23 -1.73 -3.59
C PHE A 36 4.27 -1.08 -4.58
N PHE A 37 3.50 -0.08 -4.15
CA PHE A 37 2.54 0.61 -5.01
C PHE A 37 3.17 1.52 -6.04
N VAL A 38 4.23 2.26 -5.69
CA VAL A 38 5.01 3.04 -6.65
C VAL A 38 5.45 2.15 -7.80
N LYS A 39 6.04 0.99 -7.49
CA LYS A 39 6.40 0.00 -8.51
C LYS A 39 5.18 -0.49 -9.29
N ARG A 40 4.10 -0.90 -8.60
CA ARG A 40 2.91 -1.51 -9.23
C ARG A 40 2.19 -0.56 -10.19
N MET A 41 2.26 0.74 -9.95
CA MET A 41 1.65 1.80 -10.77
C MET A 41 2.59 2.37 -11.84
N GLY A 42 3.72 1.71 -12.13
CA GLY A 42 4.61 2.09 -13.23
C GLY A 42 5.75 3.05 -12.83
N GLY A 43 5.93 3.31 -11.54
CA GLY A 43 7.10 4.00 -11.01
C GLY A 43 8.33 3.10 -10.85
N PRO A 44 9.43 3.62 -10.29
CA PRO A 44 10.66 2.86 -10.07
C PRO A 44 10.44 1.60 -9.20
N PRO A 45 11.23 0.53 -9.39
CA PRO A 45 11.04 -0.75 -8.70
C PRO A 45 11.59 -0.75 -7.25
N LEU A 46 11.29 0.29 -6.48
CA LEU A 46 11.86 0.57 -5.15
C LEU A 46 11.77 -0.64 -4.21
N TYR A 47 10.61 -1.29 -4.17
CA TYR A 47 10.41 -2.46 -3.29
C TYR A 47 11.37 -3.59 -3.64
N SER A 48 11.52 -3.91 -4.93
CA SER A 48 12.36 -5.04 -5.33
C SER A 48 13.84 -4.73 -5.26
N GLN A 49 14.24 -3.46 -5.42
CA GLN A 49 15.62 -3.05 -5.19
C GLN A 49 16.03 -3.23 -3.72
N ARG A 50 15.12 -2.94 -2.78
CA ARG A 50 15.40 -3.02 -1.34
C ARG A 50 15.14 -4.40 -0.73
N LYS A 51 14.05 -5.08 -1.11
CA LYS A 51 13.56 -6.32 -0.47
C LYS A 51 13.49 -7.53 -1.40
N GLY A 52 13.85 -7.37 -2.67
CA GLY A 52 13.78 -8.45 -3.66
C GLY A 52 12.35 -8.82 -4.06
N HIS A 53 12.13 -10.12 -4.30
CA HIS A 53 10.83 -10.60 -4.77
C HIS A 53 9.71 -10.36 -3.73
N PRO A 54 8.53 -9.83 -4.08
CA PRO A 54 7.46 -9.48 -3.13
C PRO A 54 6.83 -10.64 -2.35
N ALA A 55 6.86 -11.86 -2.90
CA ALA A 55 6.40 -13.09 -2.23
C ALA A 55 5.09 -12.89 -1.42
N LEU A 56 4.08 -12.26 -2.04
CA LEU A 56 2.89 -11.76 -1.33
C LEU A 56 2.19 -12.89 -0.57
N ILE A 57 1.98 -14.04 -1.20
CA ILE A 57 1.35 -15.21 -0.56
C ILE A 57 2.14 -15.62 0.70
N GLY A 58 3.44 -15.87 0.56
CA GLY A 58 4.28 -16.32 1.69
C GLY A 58 4.37 -15.30 2.82
N ARG A 59 4.42 -14.00 2.51
CA ARG A 59 4.50 -12.94 3.53
C ARG A 59 3.16 -12.63 4.20
N HIS A 60 2.04 -12.96 3.55
CA HIS A 60 0.70 -12.77 4.14
C HIS A 60 0.16 -14.04 4.80
N HIS A 61 0.75 -15.21 4.56
CA HIS A 61 0.36 -16.49 5.17
C HIS A 61 0.16 -16.46 6.71
N PRO A 62 0.99 -15.74 7.50
CA PRO A 62 0.78 -15.66 8.96
C PRO A 62 -0.48 -14.91 9.40
N PHE A 63 -1.13 -14.17 8.48
CA PHE A 63 -2.28 -13.32 8.78
C PHE A 63 -3.55 -13.92 8.15
N PRO A 64 -4.71 -13.84 8.83
CA PRO A 64 -5.96 -14.32 8.25
C PRO A 64 -6.36 -13.46 7.04
N LEU A 65 -6.39 -14.06 5.85
CA LEU A 65 -6.91 -13.45 4.63
C LEU A 65 -8.40 -13.78 4.50
N THR A 66 -9.26 -12.94 5.09
CA THR A 66 -10.72 -13.07 4.97
C THR A 66 -11.28 -12.16 3.87
N HIS A 67 -12.46 -12.49 3.37
CA HIS A 67 -13.17 -11.64 2.40
C HIS A 67 -13.44 -10.24 2.97
N GLU A 68 -13.89 -10.18 4.22
CA GLU A 68 -14.13 -8.93 4.96
C GLU A 68 -12.87 -8.04 5.04
N ALA A 69 -11.69 -8.64 5.26
CA ALA A 69 -10.43 -7.90 5.28
C ALA A 69 -10.08 -7.32 3.90
N ALA A 70 -10.39 -8.06 2.83
CA ALA A 70 -10.20 -7.58 1.46
C ALA A 70 -11.16 -6.43 1.12
N GLU A 71 -12.44 -6.54 1.50
CA GLU A 71 -13.43 -5.47 1.30
C GLU A 71 -13.04 -4.19 2.02
N ARG A 72 -12.60 -4.28 3.29
CA ARG A 72 -12.10 -3.12 4.04
C ARG A 72 -10.89 -2.48 3.36
N TRP A 73 -9.96 -3.29 2.85
CA TRP A 73 -8.80 -2.77 2.12
C TRP A 73 -9.20 -2.03 0.83
N LEU A 74 -10.17 -2.57 0.08
CA LEU A 74 -10.74 -1.90 -1.10
C LEU A 74 -11.41 -0.58 -0.73
N GLN A 75 -12.16 -0.53 0.37
CA GLN A 75 -12.81 0.70 0.84
C GLN A 75 -11.79 1.80 1.15
N HIS A 76 -10.69 1.47 1.85
CA HIS A 76 -9.63 2.45 2.11
C HIS A 76 -8.96 2.95 0.83
N MET A 77 -8.79 2.09 -0.19
CA MET A 77 -8.25 2.52 -1.47
C MET A 77 -9.23 3.44 -2.20
N GLN A 78 -10.53 3.13 -2.18
CA GLN A 78 -11.54 3.99 -2.77
C GLN A 78 -11.54 5.37 -2.12
N ASN A 79 -11.58 5.43 -0.79
CA ASN A 79 -11.53 6.70 -0.06
C ASN A 79 -10.27 7.52 -0.40
N ALA A 80 -9.11 6.86 -0.48
CA ALA A 80 -7.87 7.54 -0.83
C ALA A 80 -7.84 8.03 -2.28
N MET A 81 -8.51 7.33 -3.21
CA MET A 81 -8.69 7.81 -4.58
C MET A 81 -9.60 9.04 -4.60
N ASP A 82 -10.73 8.99 -3.90
CA ASP A 82 -11.71 10.08 -3.82
C ASP A 82 -11.12 11.35 -3.20
N GLU A 83 -10.27 11.21 -2.16
CA GLU A 83 -9.54 12.35 -1.56
C GLU A 83 -8.45 12.92 -2.48
N SER A 84 -7.92 12.10 -3.40
CA SER A 84 -6.84 12.49 -4.31
C SER A 84 -7.29 13.10 -5.65
N ALA A 85 -8.60 13.11 -5.90
CA ALA A 85 -9.24 13.61 -7.12
C ALA A 85 -9.40 15.13 -7.11
#